data_AF-A0A965HPX5-F1
#
_entry.id   AF-A0A965HPX5-F1
#
_cell.length_a   1.000
_cell.length_b   1.000
_cell.length_c   1.000
_cell.angle_alpha   90.00
_cell.angle_beta   90.00
_cell.angle_gamma   90.00
#
_symmetry.space_group_name_H-M   'P 1'
#
loop_
_entity.id
_entity.type
_entity.pdbx_description
1 polymer ?
#
loop_
_entity_poly.entity_id
_entity_poly.type
_entity_poly.pdbx_seq_one_letter_code
_entity_poly.pdbx_strand_id
1 'polypeptide(L)'
;MSHKIKVAQFGLGPIGQSSIRLLAERKNFEIVGGIDIQPALAGKTLGEACGLPALKAKIYPSFEEMWKKVKPDVVVHTAGSRAKISFEQCKPMLQKGLAVVSSCEELLFPAHRAPKETVTLDKLCRKSGGRILGTGVNPGFVLDLLPVCLSGVCRSVKSVYGERVVNASTRRQPLQK
;
A
#
# COMPACT_ATOMS: atom_id res chain seq x y z
N MET A 1 10.29 -17.72 14.82
CA MET A 1 10.21 -17.77 13.35
C MET A 1 11.41 -17.03 12.78
N SER A 2 12.27 -17.71 12.01
CA SER A 2 13.60 -17.20 11.60
C SER A 2 13.62 -16.41 10.28
N HIS A 3 12.50 -16.30 9.55
CA HIS A 3 12.45 -15.59 8.26
C HIS A 3 11.83 -14.21 8.43
N LYS A 4 12.58 -13.14 8.12
CA LYS A 4 12.05 -11.78 8.00
C LYS A 4 11.36 -11.60 6.66
N ILE A 5 10.23 -10.89 6.62
CA ILE A 5 9.54 -10.56 5.37
C ILE A 5 10.24 -9.36 4.74
N LYS A 6 10.72 -9.50 3.50
CA LYS A 6 11.36 -8.41 2.74
C LYS A 6 10.30 -7.50 2.14
N VAL A 7 10.37 -6.22 2.47
CA VAL A 7 9.38 -5.20 2.09
C VAL A 7 10.03 -4.16 1.18
N ALA A 8 9.38 -3.84 0.06
CA ALA A 8 9.68 -2.63 -0.70
C ALA A 8 8.57 -1.60 -0.51
N GLN A 9 8.92 -0.31 -0.50
CA GLN A 9 7.95 0.80 -0.43
C GLN A 9 7.82 1.46 -1.80
N PHE A 10 6.60 1.53 -2.34
CA PHE A 10 6.26 2.25 -3.57
C PHE A 10 5.51 3.54 -3.23
N GLY A 11 6.10 4.68 -3.61
CA GLY A 11 5.66 6.03 -3.25
C GLY A 11 6.22 6.47 -1.90
N LEU A 12 6.93 7.60 -1.90
CA LEU A 12 7.64 8.21 -0.77
C LEU A 12 7.04 9.57 -0.36
N GLY A 13 5.74 9.74 -0.61
CA GLY A 13 4.96 10.80 0.01
C GLY A 13 4.79 10.59 1.53
N PRO A 14 4.01 11.45 2.21
CA PRO A 14 3.88 11.42 3.67
C PRO A 14 3.44 10.06 4.25
N ILE A 15 2.52 9.35 3.56
CA ILE A 15 2.06 8.02 3.99
C ILE A 15 3.19 6.98 3.84
N GLY A 16 3.89 6.98 2.70
CA GLY A 16 4.98 6.05 2.43
C GLY A 16 6.13 6.20 3.42
N GLN A 17 6.56 7.44 3.70
CA GLN A 17 7.60 7.71 4.70
C GLN A 17 7.18 7.29 6.12
N SER A 18 5.91 7.52 6.48
CA SER A 18 5.37 7.08 7.78
C SER A 18 5.30 5.56 7.87
N SER A 19 4.95 4.89 6.77
CA SER A 19 4.93 3.41 6.66
C SER A 19 6.33 2.83 6.83
N ILE A 20 7.35 3.44 6.21
CA ILE A 20 8.76 3.05 6.38
C ILE A 20 9.21 3.19 7.84
N ARG A 21 8.89 4.31 8.49
CA ARG A 21 9.23 4.54 9.91
C ARG A 21 8.64 3.44 10.79
N LEU A 22 7.36 3.12 10.62
CA LEU A 22 6.71 2.05 11.37
C LEU A 22 7.29 0.66 11.04
N LEU A 23 7.60 0.37 9.78
CA LEU A 23 8.22 -0.89 9.38
C LEU A 23 9.62 -1.07 9.98
N ALA A 24 10.39 0.02 10.11
CA ALA A 24 11.73 -0.01 10.69
C ALA A 24 11.74 -0.38 12.19
N GLU A 25 10.65 -0.13 12.90
CA GLU A 25 10.49 -0.51 14.32
C GLU A 25 10.20 -2.01 14.50
N ARG A 26 9.87 -2.73 13.42
CA ARG A 26 9.39 -4.11 13.47
C ARG A 26 10.50 -5.11 13.12
N LYS A 27 10.88 -5.94 14.10
CA LYS A 27 11.97 -6.93 13.94
C LYS A 27 11.71 -8.03 12.90
N ASN A 28 10.45 -8.27 12.55
CA ASN A 28 10.03 -9.30 11.60
C ASN A 28 10.01 -8.84 10.13
N PHE A 29 10.31 -7.57 9.87
CA PHE A 29 10.42 -7.01 8.51
C PHE A 29 11.85 -6.60 8.18
N GLU A 30 12.18 -6.65 6.90
CA GLU A 30 13.41 -6.13 6.33
C GLU A 30 13.05 -5.20 5.18
N ILE A 31 13.37 -3.90 5.27
CA ILE A 31 13.08 -2.94 4.20
C ILE A 31 14.21 -3.00 3.18
N VAL A 32 13.91 -3.47 1.98
CA VAL A 32 14.93 -3.80 0.97
C VAL A 32 15.05 -2.78 -0.17
N GLY A 33 14.05 -1.91 -0.35
CA GLY A 33 14.11 -0.88 -1.39
C GLY A 33 12.92 0.09 -1.36
N GLY A 34 13.14 1.26 -1.96
CA GLY A 34 12.11 2.26 -2.23
C GLY A 34 11.91 2.46 -3.72
N ILE A 35 10.71 2.80 -4.15
CA ILE A 35 10.37 3.17 -5.52
C ILE A 35 9.66 4.52 -5.48
N ASP A 36 10.19 5.51 -6.17
CA ASP A 36 9.54 6.80 -6.33
C ASP A 36 9.89 7.44 -7.68
N ILE A 37 8.91 8.11 -8.28
CA ILE A 37 9.05 8.74 -9.60
C ILE A 37 9.85 10.06 -9.54
N GLN A 38 10.02 10.65 -8.35
CA GLN A 38 10.70 11.92 -8.20
C GLN A 38 12.22 11.75 -8.49
N PRO A 39 12.77 12.39 -9.55
CA PRO A 39 14.15 12.17 -9.95
C PRO A 39 15.16 12.53 -8.85
N ALA A 40 14.85 13.52 -8.03
CA ALA A 40 15.69 13.97 -6.91
C ALA A 40 15.85 12.94 -5.78
N LEU A 41 15.05 11.87 -5.77
CA LEU A 41 15.14 10.77 -4.80
C LEU A 41 15.92 9.57 -5.34
N ALA A 42 16.03 9.42 -6.67
CA ALA A 42 16.69 8.27 -7.27
C ALA A 42 18.15 8.14 -6.80
N GLY A 43 18.54 6.93 -6.41
CA GLY A 43 19.90 6.62 -5.93
C GLY A 43 20.18 6.97 -4.47
N LYS A 44 19.37 7.82 -3.83
CA LYS A 44 19.44 8.09 -2.39
C LYS A 44 19.00 6.89 -1.57
N THR A 45 19.34 6.88 -0.28
CA THR A 45 18.82 5.87 0.65
C THR A 45 17.45 6.26 1.19
N LEU A 46 16.65 5.26 1.54
CA LEU A 46 15.42 5.44 2.31
C LEU A 46 15.68 6.12 3.66
N GLY A 47 16.86 5.91 4.24
CA GLY A 47 17.30 6.58 5.45
C GLY A 47 17.42 8.09 5.30
N GLU A 48 17.98 8.57 4.19
CA GLU A 48 18.02 10.00 3.87
C GLU A 48 16.61 10.58 3.68
N ALA A 49 15.73 9.87 2.95
CA ALA A 49 14.38 10.35 2.69
C ALA A 49 13.44 10.34 3.92
N CYS A 50 13.69 9.44 4.87
CA CYS A 50 12.80 9.21 6.02
C CYS A 50 13.40 9.62 7.37
N GLY A 51 14.60 10.19 7.40
CA GLY A 51 15.30 10.53 8.65
C GLY A 51 15.67 9.30 9.48
N LEU A 52 16.06 8.21 8.83
CA LEU A 52 16.46 6.95 9.45
C LEU A 52 17.89 6.57 9.03
N PRO A 53 18.94 7.17 9.60
CA PRO A 53 20.32 7.02 9.10
C PRO A 53 20.83 5.58 8.97
N ALA A 54 20.30 4.66 9.79
CA ALA A 54 20.64 3.24 9.76
C ALA A 54 20.04 2.49 8.54
N LEU A 55 18.99 3.02 7.91
CA LEU A 55 18.32 2.37 6.78
C LEU A 55 19.02 2.70 5.45
N LYS A 56 19.87 1.77 4.98
CA LYS A 56 20.68 1.95 3.77
C LYS A 56 20.05 1.45 2.46
N ALA A 57 18.82 0.95 2.51
CA ALA A 57 18.10 0.50 1.31
C ALA A 57 17.94 1.65 0.30
N LYS A 58 18.21 1.38 -0.98
CA LYS A 58 18.22 2.39 -2.05
C LYS A 58 16.82 2.70 -2.57
N ILE A 59 16.67 3.92 -3.08
CA ILE A 59 15.50 4.37 -3.83
C ILE A 59 15.77 4.22 -5.33
N TYR A 60 14.82 3.63 -6.03
CA TYR A 60 14.86 3.36 -7.45
C TYR A 60 13.77 4.17 -8.17
N PRO A 61 14.00 4.60 -9.43
CA PRO A 61 13.01 5.37 -10.19
C PRO A 61 11.84 4.51 -10.69
N SER A 62 11.99 3.19 -10.73
CA SER A 62 10.96 2.25 -11.18
C SER A 62 11.05 0.89 -10.49
N PHE A 63 9.96 0.13 -10.54
CA PHE A 63 9.95 -1.25 -10.04
C PHE A 63 10.93 -2.13 -10.82
N GLU A 64 11.02 -1.96 -12.13
CA GLU A 64 11.86 -2.74 -13.03
C GLU A 64 13.35 -2.58 -12.67
N GLU A 65 13.79 -1.36 -12.36
CA GLU A 65 15.16 -1.10 -11.92
C GLU A 65 15.45 -1.69 -10.55
N MET A 66 14.55 -1.52 -9.59
CA MET A 66 14.69 -2.15 -8.28
C MET A 66 14.76 -3.67 -8.42
N TRP A 67 13.87 -4.27 -9.22
CA TRP A 67 13.76 -5.72 -9.39
C TRP A 67 15.06 -6.34 -9.92
N LYS A 68 15.87 -5.62 -10.71
CA LYS A 68 17.17 -6.11 -11.17
C LYS A 68 18.19 -6.25 -10.05
N LYS A 69 18.01 -5.54 -8.94
CA LYS A 69 18.99 -5.46 -7.84
C LYS A 69 18.50 -6.13 -6.56
N VAL A 70 17.20 -6.06 -6.29
CA VAL A 70 16.57 -6.46 -5.03
C VAL A 70 15.25 -7.15 -5.29
N LYS A 71 14.96 -8.21 -4.52
CA LYS A 71 13.74 -9.01 -4.61
C LYS A 71 12.95 -8.94 -3.29
N PRO A 72 11.91 -8.08 -3.19
CA PRO A 72 11.01 -8.09 -2.03
C PRO A 72 10.05 -9.29 -2.07
N ASP A 73 9.45 -9.60 -0.93
CA ASP A 73 8.36 -10.57 -0.81
C ASP A 73 7.00 -9.86 -0.91
N VAL A 74 6.94 -8.62 -0.42
CA VAL A 74 5.75 -7.75 -0.44
C VAL A 74 6.12 -6.31 -0.81
N VAL A 75 5.23 -5.63 -1.52
CA VAL A 75 5.34 -4.19 -1.81
C VAL A 75 4.22 -3.44 -1.11
N VAL A 76 4.57 -2.40 -0.35
CA VAL A 76 3.62 -1.45 0.23
C VAL A 76 3.47 -0.28 -0.74
N HIS A 77 2.26 -0.06 -1.25
CA HIS A 77 1.95 0.90 -2.30
C HIS A 77 1.13 2.08 -1.77
N THR A 78 1.68 3.29 -1.85
CA THR A 78 1.06 4.53 -1.34
C THR A 78 1.17 5.68 -2.34
N ALA A 79 0.69 5.49 -3.57
CA ALA A 79 0.93 6.42 -4.69
C ALA A 79 -0.31 7.06 -5.33
N GLY A 80 -1.53 6.77 -4.84
CA GLY A 80 -2.74 7.39 -5.38
C GLY A 80 -4.03 6.78 -4.86
N SER A 81 -5.15 7.29 -5.36
CA SER A 81 -6.52 7.00 -4.88
C SER A 81 -7.45 6.42 -5.93
N ARG A 82 -6.96 6.21 -7.16
CA ARG A 82 -7.76 5.75 -8.31
C ARG A 82 -7.39 4.32 -8.67
N ALA A 83 -8.36 3.42 -8.70
CA ALA A 83 -8.13 1.99 -8.89
C ALA A 83 -7.40 1.70 -10.21
N LYS A 84 -7.85 2.30 -11.32
CA LYS A 84 -7.24 2.08 -12.65
C LYS A 84 -5.75 2.42 -12.69
N ILE A 85 -5.39 3.58 -12.13
CA ILE A 85 -3.99 4.05 -12.09
C ILE A 85 -3.17 3.13 -11.19
N SER A 86 -3.67 2.83 -9.99
CA SER A 86 -2.97 1.96 -9.05
C SER A 86 -2.82 0.52 -9.56
N PHE A 87 -3.79 0.01 -10.31
CA PHE A 87 -3.68 -1.30 -10.95
C PHE A 87 -2.55 -1.34 -11.98
N GLU A 88 -2.43 -0.35 -12.86
CA GLU A 88 -1.32 -0.31 -13.81
C GLU A 88 0.03 -0.15 -13.10
N GLN A 89 0.11 0.63 -12.02
CA GLN A 89 1.31 0.72 -11.18
C GLN A 89 1.67 -0.62 -10.53
N CYS A 90 0.68 -1.38 -10.03
CA CYS A 90 0.89 -2.64 -9.32
C CYS A 90 1.10 -3.85 -10.24
N LYS A 91 0.61 -3.79 -11.48
CA LYS A 91 0.61 -4.90 -12.44
C LYS A 91 1.99 -5.54 -12.68
N PRO A 92 3.10 -4.79 -12.83
CA PRO A 92 4.44 -5.39 -12.94
C PRO A 92 4.84 -6.23 -11.73
N MET A 93 4.49 -5.78 -10.51
CA MET A 93 4.75 -6.53 -9.26
C MET A 93 3.92 -7.80 -9.21
N LEU A 94 2.64 -7.70 -9.55
CA LEU A 94 1.70 -8.83 -9.54
C LEU A 94 2.08 -9.87 -10.60
N GLN A 95 2.56 -9.46 -11.77
CA GLN A 95 3.10 -10.36 -12.81
C GLN A 95 4.29 -11.18 -12.31
N LYS A 96 5.08 -10.67 -11.34
CA LYS A 96 6.18 -11.40 -10.71
C LYS A 96 5.75 -12.29 -9.53
N GLY A 97 4.45 -12.40 -9.27
CA GLY A 97 3.92 -13.20 -8.17
C GLY A 97 4.00 -12.54 -6.80
N LEU A 98 4.31 -11.24 -6.74
CA LEU A 98 4.45 -10.52 -5.48
C LEU A 98 3.11 -10.23 -4.82
N ALA A 99 3.14 -10.10 -3.48
CA ALA A 99 2.06 -9.50 -2.74
C ALA A 99 2.18 -7.97 -2.76
N VAL A 100 1.06 -7.27 -2.90
CA VAL A 100 0.97 -5.81 -2.85
C VAL A 100 -0.09 -5.39 -1.85
N VAL A 101 0.27 -4.54 -0.88
CA VAL A 101 -0.68 -3.91 0.05
C VAL A 101 -0.74 -2.43 -0.30
N SER A 102 -1.92 -1.92 -0.61
CA SER A 102 -2.10 -0.57 -1.14
C SER A 102 -3.00 0.29 -0.25
N SER A 103 -2.63 1.56 -0.08
CA SER A 103 -3.48 2.56 0.58
C SER A 103 -4.47 3.25 -0.37
N CYS A 104 -4.59 2.80 -1.62
CA CYS A 104 -5.48 3.39 -2.62
C CYS A 104 -6.93 3.10 -2.26
N GLU A 105 -7.72 4.15 -2.07
CA GLU A 105 -9.07 4.10 -1.52
C GLU A 105 -10.01 3.23 -2.37
N GLU A 106 -9.95 3.38 -3.70
CA GLU A 106 -10.79 2.59 -4.60
C GLU A 106 -10.41 1.11 -4.67
N LEU A 107 -9.25 0.71 -4.13
CA LEU A 107 -8.84 -0.70 -4.09
C LEU A 107 -9.43 -1.50 -2.94
N LEU A 108 -10.15 -0.88 -2.00
CA LEU A 108 -10.90 -1.65 -0.99
C LEU A 108 -11.93 -2.57 -1.66
N PHE A 109 -12.70 -2.02 -2.61
CA PHE A 109 -13.70 -2.75 -3.38
C PHE A 109 -13.71 -2.31 -4.84
N PRO A 110 -12.67 -2.68 -5.61
CA PRO A 110 -12.43 -2.11 -6.94
C PRO A 110 -13.46 -2.54 -7.97
N ALA A 111 -14.21 -3.63 -7.72
CA ALA A 111 -15.31 -4.06 -8.58
C ALA A 111 -16.39 -2.97 -8.75
N HIS A 112 -16.57 -2.07 -7.77
CA HIS A 112 -17.53 -0.98 -7.86
C HIS A 112 -17.06 0.20 -8.74
N ARG A 113 -15.75 0.48 -8.78
CA ARG A 113 -15.18 1.64 -9.49
C ARG A 113 -14.50 1.28 -10.82
N ALA A 114 -13.96 0.07 -10.92
CA ALA A 114 -13.18 -0.43 -12.05
C ALA A 114 -13.47 -1.94 -12.27
N PRO A 115 -14.71 -2.34 -12.62
CA PRO A 115 -15.09 -3.75 -12.72
C PRO A 115 -14.30 -4.53 -13.77
N LYS A 116 -14.07 -3.94 -14.94
CA LYS A 116 -13.34 -4.59 -16.05
C LYS A 116 -11.88 -4.83 -15.69
N GLU A 117 -11.25 -3.82 -15.10
CA GLU A 117 -9.86 -3.88 -14.65
C GLU A 117 -9.72 -4.86 -13.47
N THR A 118 -10.70 -4.92 -12.57
CA THR A 118 -10.73 -5.89 -11.46
C THR A 118 -10.73 -7.33 -11.96
N VAL A 119 -11.59 -7.67 -12.93
CA VAL A 119 -11.61 -9.03 -13.52
C VAL A 119 -10.30 -9.37 -14.20
N THR A 120 -9.73 -8.39 -14.93
CA THR A 120 -8.44 -8.57 -15.62
C THR A 120 -7.32 -8.83 -14.63
N LEU A 121 -7.28 -8.08 -13.53
CA LEU A 121 -6.25 -8.20 -12.51
C LEU A 121 -6.40 -9.46 -11.66
N ASP A 122 -7.62 -9.86 -11.30
CA ASP A 122 -7.87 -11.13 -10.59
C ASP A 122 -7.36 -12.32 -11.41
N LYS A 123 -7.65 -12.36 -12.71
CA LYS A 123 -7.10 -13.38 -13.63
C LYS A 123 -5.57 -13.38 -13.64
N LEU A 124 -4.97 -12.20 -13.70
CA LEU A 124 -3.51 -12.06 -13.66
C LEU A 124 -2.93 -12.61 -12.35
N CYS A 125 -3.47 -12.18 -11.21
CA CYS A 125 -3.06 -12.61 -9.87
C CYS A 125 -3.14 -14.14 -9.71
N ARG A 126 -4.25 -14.75 -10.14
CA ARG A 126 -4.41 -16.21 -10.11
C ARG A 126 -3.38 -16.94 -10.98
N LYS A 127 -3.05 -16.39 -12.15
CA LYS A 127 -2.07 -16.98 -13.07
C LYS A 127 -0.63 -16.86 -12.55
N SER A 128 -0.27 -15.72 -11.95
CA SER A 128 1.10 -15.43 -11.52
C SER A 128 1.40 -15.78 -10.07
N GLY A 129 0.38 -16.05 -9.25
CA GLY A 129 0.48 -16.13 -7.79
C GLY A 129 0.54 -14.76 -7.10
N GLY A 130 0.38 -13.67 -7.85
CA GLY A 130 0.32 -12.31 -7.33
C GLY A 130 -0.91 -12.09 -6.45
N ARG A 131 -0.79 -11.20 -5.46
CA ARG A 131 -1.87 -10.88 -4.52
C ARG A 131 -1.93 -9.38 -4.30
N ILE A 132 -3.13 -8.81 -4.26
CA ILE A 132 -3.32 -7.39 -3.95
C ILE A 132 -4.39 -7.21 -2.88
N LEU A 133 -4.14 -6.29 -1.95
CA LEU A 133 -5.09 -5.87 -0.92
C LEU A 133 -5.10 -4.34 -0.84
N GLY A 134 -6.27 -3.73 -1.05
CA GLY A 134 -6.51 -2.34 -0.68
C GLY A 134 -6.95 -2.25 0.77
N THR A 135 -6.28 -1.42 1.58
CA THR A 135 -6.64 -1.22 2.99
C THR A 135 -6.18 0.15 3.50
N GLY A 136 -6.61 0.52 4.70
CA GLY A 136 -6.36 1.81 5.30
C GLY A 136 -7.28 2.04 6.50
N VAL A 137 -7.21 3.25 7.06
CA VAL A 137 -8.09 3.62 8.19
C VAL A 137 -9.54 3.70 7.71
N ASN A 138 -9.78 4.36 6.58
CA ASN A 138 -11.08 4.45 5.94
C ASN A 138 -10.90 5.05 4.54
N PRO A 139 -11.17 4.29 3.46
CA PRO A 139 -11.67 2.91 3.49
C PRO A 139 -10.61 1.90 4.00
N GLY A 140 -11.05 0.81 4.63
CA GLY A 140 -10.26 -0.35 5.05
C GLY A 140 -10.46 -0.83 6.50
N PHE A 141 -10.97 0.02 7.39
CA PHE A 141 -11.16 -0.34 8.81
C PHE A 141 -12.41 0.30 9.42
N VAL A 142 -12.36 1.61 9.72
CA VAL A 142 -13.32 2.28 10.62
C VAL A 142 -14.77 2.18 10.15
N LEU A 143 -15.04 2.40 8.86
CA LEU A 143 -16.40 2.35 8.30
C LEU A 143 -16.62 1.13 7.39
N ASP A 144 -15.73 0.13 7.45
CA ASP A 144 -15.77 -1.05 6.58
C ASP A 144 -15.64 -2.34 7.40
N LEU A 145 -14.40 -2.72 7.76
CA LEU A 145 -14.13 -3.98 8.48
C LEU A 145 -14.70 -3.96 9.90
N LEU A 146 -14.61 -2.83 10.61
CA LEU A 146 -15.08 -2.72 11.98
C LEU A 146 -16.60 -2.96 12.09
N PRO A 147 -17.48 -2.28 11.31
CA PRO A 147 -18.90 -2.60 11.29
C PRO A 147 -19.20 -4.07 10.95
N VAL A 148 -18.47 -4.66 10.00
CA VAL A 148 -18.61 -6.09 9.65
C VAL A 148 -18.28 -6.98 10.86
N CYS A 149 -17.15 -6.74 11.54
CA CYS A 149 -16.78 -7.49 12.74
C CYS A 149 -17.82 -7.36 13.86
N LEU A 150 -18.31 -6.14 14.12
CA LEU A 150 -19.33 -5.88 15.14
C LEU A 150 -20.67 -6.58 14.83
N SER A 151 -21.01 -6.72 13.54
CA SER A 151 -22.21 -7.46 13.13
C SER A 151 -22.16 -8.95 13.44
N GLY A 152 -20.98 -9.53 13.71
CA GLY A 152 -20.80 -10.97 13.90
C GLY A 152 -21.53 -11.55 15.13
N VAL A 153 -21.94 -10.71 16.07
CA VAL A 153 -22.73 -11.09 17.26
C VAL A 153 -24.23 -10.82 17.10
N CYS A 154 -24.66 -10.28 15.95
CA CYS A 154 -26.06 -9.98 15.67
C CYS A 154 -26.75 -11.19 15.02
N ARG A 155 -27.91 -11.60 15.53
CA ARG A 155 -28.74 -12.62 14.86
C ARG A 155 -29.26 -12.14 13.49
N SER A 156 -29.56 -10.85 13.38
CA SER A 156 -29.93 -10.19 12.13
C SER A 156 -29.50 -8.72 12.16
N VAL A 157 -29.17 -8.16 10.99
CA VAL A 157 -28.76 -6.77 10.84
C VAL A 157 -29.82 -6.04 10.02
N LYS A 158 -30.49 -5.05 10.63
CA LYS A 158 -31.50 -4.22 9.94
C LYS A 158 -30.91 -2.95 9.34
N SER A 159 -29.92 -2.35 10.02
CA SER A 159 -29.22 -1.16 9.58
C SER A 159 -27.82 -1.11 10.17
N VAL A 160 -26.93 -0.37 9.51
CA VAL A 160 -25.60 -0.02 10.00
C VAL A 160 -25.46 1.49 9.85
N TYR A 161 -25.12 2.17 10.93
CA TYR A 161 -24.82 3.60 10.94
C TYR A 161 -23.40 3.81 11.45
N GLY A 162 -22.63 4.61 10.73
CA GLY A 162 -21.27 4.97 11.11
C GLY A 162 -21.00 6.42 10.76
N GLU A 163 -20.45 7.16 11.71
CA GLU A 163 -20.02 8.54 11.54
C GLU A 163 -18.53 8.64 11.85
N ARG A 164 -17.79 9.36 11.00
CA ARG A 164 -16.37 9.62 11.20
C ARG A 164 -16.12 11.13 11.17
N VAL A 165 -15.89 11.72 12.33
CA VAL A 165 -15.53 13.12 12.47
C VAL A 165 -14.01 13.27 12.43
N VAL A 166 -13.50 14.15 11.55
CA VAL A 166 -12.06 14.40 11.39
C VAL A 166 -11.81 15.89 11.44
N ASN A 167 -10.83 16.32 12.25
CA ASN A 167 -10.36 17.69 12.21
C ASN A 167 -9.43 17.91 11.00
N ALA A 168 -9.94 18.55 9.96
CA ALA A 168 -9.22 18.84 8.73
C ALA A 168 -8.01 19.77 8.93
N SER A 169 -8.02 20.67 9.93
CA SER A 169 -6.95 21.66 10.12
C SER A 169 -5.58 21.04 10.43
N THR A 170 -5.57 19.81 10.94
CA THR A 170 -4.33 19.06 11.26
C THR A 170 -3.86 18.15 10.12
N ARG A 171 -4.56 18.12 8.99
CA ARG A 171 -4.28 17.22 7.87
C ARG A 171 -3.27 17.83 6.89
N ARG A 172 -2.77 17.02 5.96
CA ARG A 172 -1.93 17.51 4.86
C ARG A 172 -2.68 18.56 4.03
N GLN A 173 -1.96 19.51 3.45
CA GLN A 173 -2.54 20.63 2.70
C GLN A 173 -3.67 20.28 1.70
N PRO A 174 -3.57 19.19 0.90
CA PRO A 174 -4.67 18.82 -0.01
C PRO A 174 -6.00 18.45 0.67
N LEU A 175 -6.01 18.23 1.99
CA LEU A 175 -7.19 17.89 2.80
C LEU A 175 -7.58 19.02 3.76
N GLN A 176 -6.89 20.16 3.74
CA GLN A 176 -7.21 21.35 4.53
C GLN A 176 -8.07 22.36 3.75
N LYS A 177 -8.31 22.12 2.45
CA LYS A 177 -9.10 22.97 1.55
C LYS A 177 -10.41 22.30 1.19
#